data_AF-A0A1U7MZW6-F1
#
_entry.id   AF-A0A1U7MZW6-F1
#
_cell.length_a   1.000
_cell.length_b   1.000
_cell.length_c   1.000
_cell.angle_alpha   90.00
_cell.angle_beta   90.00
_cell.angle_gamma   90.00
#
_symmetry.space_group_name_H-M   'P 1'
#
loop_
_entity.id
_entity.type
_entity.pdbx_description
1 polymer ?
#
loop_
_entity_poly.entity_id
_entity_poly.type
_entity_poly.pdbx_seq_one_letter_code
_entity_poly.pdbx_strand_id
1 'polypeptide(L)'
;MELINRYRGSLLGLAVGDAVGTTLEFKAPGSFIPIEDMVGSGPFGLKPGYWTDDTSMALCLAHSLIDQQGFDPVDQLQQYLRWSREGQVIRNPSTENSASKRAQMKVASEFSRLEINLATGVDNCLARVY
;
A
#
# COMPACT_ATOMS: atom_id res chain seq x y z
N MET A 1 -15.77 6.80 -23.60
CA MET A 1 -14.83 6.06 -22.72
C MET A 1 -15.66 5.36 -21.66
N GLU A 2 -15.73 4.04 -21.68
CA GLU A 2 -16.52 3.25 -20.74
C GLU A 2 -16.05 3.43 -19.28
N LEU A 3 -16.99 3.42 -18.33
CA LEU A 3 -16.73 3.67 -16.91
C LEU A 3 -15.77 2.63 -16.31
N ILE A 4 -15.90 1.36 -16.73
CA ILE A 4 -14.99 0.27 -16.34
C ILE A 4 -13.53 0.55 -16.70
N ASN A 5 -13.28 1.23 -17.82
CA ASN A 5 -11.91 1.58 -18.22
C ASN A 5 -11.31 2.65 -17.30
N ARG A 6 -12.14 3.54 -16.74
CA ARG A 6 -11.68 4.52 -15.74
C ARG A 6 -11.31 3.81 -14.44
N TYR A 7 -12.14 2.90 -13.96
CA TYR A 7 -11.86 2.15 -12.73
C TYR A 7 -10.60 1.28 -12.84
N ARG A 8 -10.47 0.55 -13.96
CA ARG A 8 -9.25 -0.22 -14.24
C ARG A 8 -8.04 0.70 -14.37
N GLY A 9 -8.17 1.80 -15.09
CA GLY A 9 -7.11 2.79 -15.25
C GLY A 9 -6.65 3.39 -13.93
N SER A 10 -7.57 3.67 -13.00
CA SER A 10 -7.23 4.19 -11.67
C SER A 10 -6.43 3.18 -10.84
N LEU A 11 -6.86 1.92 -10.78
CA LEU A 11 -6.17 0.89 -10.00
C LEU A 11 -4.81 0.50 -10.63
N LEU A 12 -4.76 0.36 -11.96
CA LEU A 12 -3.50 0.11 -12.66
C LEU A 12 -2.55 1.30 -12.56
N GLY A 13 -3.08 2.52 -12.69
CA GLY A 13 -2.31 3.76 -12.55
C GLY A 13 -1.71 3.93 -11.16
N LEU A 14 -2.43 3.54 -10.10
CA LEU A 14 -1.89 3.46 -8.75
C LEU A 14 -0.69 2.52 -8.69
N ALA A 15 -0.85 1.28 -9.16
CA ALA A 15 0.22 0.27 -9.13
C ALA A 15 1.45 0.66 -9.97
N VAL A 16 1.21 1.26 -11.15
CA VAL A 16 2.27 1.78 -12.02
C VAL A 16 2.99 2.94 -11.35
N GLY A 17 2.24 3.90 -10.77
CA GLY A 17 2.81 5.07 -10.09
C GLY A 17 3.64 4.68 -8.87
N ASP A 18 3.16 3.73 -8.07
CA ASP A 18 3.88 3.14 -6.94
C ASP A 18 5.20 2.49 -7.38
N ALA A 19 5.16 1.60 -8.38
CA ALA A 19 6.35 0.89 -8.87
C ALA A 19 7.40 1.81 -9.52
N VAL A 20 6.99 2.92 -10.16
CA VAL A 20 7.92 3.93 -10.68
C VAL A 20 8.43 4.84 -9.57
N GLY A 21 7.54 5.29 -8.68
CA GLY A 21 7.83 6.28 -7.65
C GLY A 21 8.79 5.77 -6.57
N THR A 22 8.67 4.49 -6.19
CA THR A 22 9.50 3.89 -5.13
C THR A 22 11.01 3.95 -5.44
N THR A 23 11.41 3.93 -6.71
CA THR A 23 12.82 4.12 -7.14
C THR A 23 13.43 5.42 -6.59
N LEU A 24 12.60 6.47 -6.50
CA LEU A 24 13.02 7.83 -6.17
C LEU A 24 12.57 8.26 -4.77
N GLU A 25 12.02 7.34 -3.99
CA GLU A 25 11.55 7.63 -2.64
C GLU A 25 12.67 8.20 -1.77
N PHE A 26 12.32 9.22 -0.96
CA PHE A 26 13.24 10.01 -0.12
C PHE A 26 14.27 10.86 -0.88
N LYS A 27 14.16 11.01 -2.20
CA LYS A 27 14.99 11.95 -2.96
C LYS A 27 14.30 13.30 -3.12
N ALA A 28 15.06 14.38 -3.02
CA ALA A 28 14.56 15.71 -3.30
C ALA A 28 14.37 15.92 -4.82
N PRO A 29 13.37 16.69 -5.26
CA PRO A 29 13.26 17.08 -6.66
C PRO A 29 14.56 17.71 -7.17
N GLY A 30 15.05 17.24 -8.32
CA GLY A 30 16.31 17.70 -8.92
C GLY A 30 17.60 17.09 -8.35
N SER A 31 17.51 16.23 -7.31
CA SER A 31 18.69 15.53 -6.76
C SER A 31 18.98 14.18 -7.41
N PHE A 32 18.20 13.79 -8.42
CA PHE A 32 18.30 12.52 -9.13
C PHE A 32 18.27 12.72 -10.63
N ILE A 33 18.84 11.77 -11.36
CA ILE A 33 18.70 11.69 -12.82
C ILE A 33 17.26 11.24 -13.10
N PRO A 34 16.50 11.97 -13.92
CA PRO A 34 15.14 11.57 -14.30
C PRO A 34 15.08 10.13 -14.81
N ILE A 35 14.04 9.41 -14.39
CA ILE A 35 13.75 8.07 -14.89
C ILE A 35 12.56 8.14 -15.84
N GLU A 36 12.60 7.34 -16.90
CA GLU A 36 11.55 7.27 -17.92
C GLU A 36 10.90 5.88 -17.99
N ASP A 37 11.34 4.95 -17.15
CA ASP A 37 10.89 3.56 -17.12
C ASP A 37 10.88 3.00 -15.68
N MET A 38 10.26 1.84 -15.49
CA MET A 38 10.23 1.09 -14.23
C MET A 38 11.58 0.42 -13.96
N VAL A 39 12.54 1.15 -13.42
CA VAL A 39 13.90 0.63 -13.18
C VAL A 39 14.07 -0.13 -11.85
N GLY A 40 13.10 -0.06 -10.93
CA GLY A 40 13.21 -0.69 -9.61
C GLY A 40 14.28 -0.01 -8.73
N SER A 41 15.11 -0.78 -8.02
CA SER A 41 16.13 -0.29 -7.09
C SER A 41 15.51 0.50 -5.92
N GLY A 42 16.00 1.72 -5.65
CA GLY A 42 15.51 2.57 -4.57
C GLY A 42 15.93 2.08 -3.18
N PRO A 43 15.39 2.68 -2.10
CA PRO A 43 15.74 2.37 -0.72
C PRO A 43 15.44 0.92 -0.34
N PHE A 44 14.62 0.24 -1.13
CA PHE A 44 14.10 -1.09 -0.88
C PHE A 44 14.70 -2.18 -1.78
N GLY A 45 15.55 -1.82 -2.75
CA GLY A 45 16.19 -2.78 -3.64
C GLY A 45 15.20 -3.61 -4.45
N LEU A 46 14.12 -2.98 -4.93
CA LEU A 46 13.04 -3.65 -5.64
C LEU A 46 13.43 -4.01 -7.07
N LYS A 47 12.81 -5.05 -7.63
CA LYS A 47 12.95 -5.34 -9.07
C LYS A 47 12.04 -4.41 -9.89
N PRO A 48 12.36 -4.15 -11.16
CA PRO A 48 11.46 -3.52 -12.11
C PRO A 48 10.02 -4.05 -12.03
N GLY A 49 9.03 -3.15 -11.99
CA GLY A 49 7.61 -3.47 -11.93
C GLY A 49 7.08 -3.87 -10.55
N TYR A 50 7.93 -3.88 -9.52
CA TYR A 50 7.49 -4.20 -8.17
C TYR A 50 6.95 -2.92 -7.47
N TRP A 51 5.72 -3.01 -6.97
CA TRP A 51 5.01 -2.05 -6.13
C TRP A 51 5.17 -2.31 -4.61
N THR A 52 4.76 -1.35 -3.78
CA THR A 52 5.00 -1.26 -2.33
C THR A 52 3.73 -1.40 -1.48
N ASP A 53 3.72 -0.82 -0.28
CA ASP A 53 2.59 -0.84 0.64
C ASP A 53 1.38 -0.07 0.12
N ASP A 54 1.56 0.97 -0.70
CA ASP A 54 0.46 1.74 -1.27
C ASP A 54 -0.49 0.85 -2.08
N THR A 55 0.04 0.09 -3.04
CA THR A 55 -0.76 -0.85 -3.84
C THR A 55 -1.26 -2.02 -2.99
N SER A 56 -0.46 -2.50 -2.02
CA SER A 56 -0.88 -3.57 -1.11
C SER A 56 -2.12 -3.19 -0.31
N MET A 57 -2.10 -2.01 0.31
CA MET A 57 -3.19 -1.50 1.14
C MET A 57 -4.44 -1.21 0.31
N ALA A 58 -4.29 -0.63 -0.89
CA ALA A 58 -5.41 -0.41 -1.79
C ALA A 58 -6.10 -1.72 -2.19
N LEU A 59 -5.32 -2.78 -2.43
CA LEU A 59 -5.86 -4.09 -2.77
C LEU A 59 -6.51 -4.77 -1.55
N CYS A 60 -5.98 -4.56 -0.32
CA CYS A 60 -6.64 -5.00 0.91
C CYS A 60 -8.00 -4.32 1.10
N LEU A 61 -8.08 -3.01 0.82
CA LEU A 61 -9.34 -2.26 0.81
C LEU A 61 -10.32 -2.80 -0.23
N ALA A 62 -9.86 -3.06 -1.45
CA ALA A 62 -10.69 -3.64 -2.49
C ALA A 62 -11.26 -5.01 -2.08
N HIS A 63 -10.45 -5.88 -1.45
CA HIS A 63 -10.93 -7.17 -0.93
C HIS A 63 -12.03 -6.99 0.13
N SER A 64 -11.79 -6.16 1.14
CA SER A 64 -12.77 -5.93 2.20
C SER A 64 -14.09 -5.40 1.63
N LEU A 65 -14.04 -4.43 0.71
CA LEU A 65 -15.23 -3.88 0.08
C LEU A 65 -16.04 -4.92 -0.73
N ILE A 66 -15.35 -5.85 -1.39
CA ILE A 66 -15.98 -6.91 -2.18
C ILE A 66 -16.60 -7.96 -1.25
N ASP A 67 -15.84 -8.42 -0.26
CA ASP A 67 -16.25 -9.50 0.64
C ASP A 67 -17.40 -9.07 1.56
N GLN A 68 -17.34 -7.84 2.07
CA GLN A 68 -18.35 -7.28 2.98
C GLN A 68 -19.51 -6.61 2.23
N GLN A 69 -19.45 -6.52 0.90
CA GLN A 69 -20.42 -5.80 0.06
C GLN A 69 -20.68 -4.35 0.51
N GLY A 70 -19.64 -3.70 1.03
CA GLY A 70 -19.73 -2.41 1.69
C GLY A 70 -18.48 -2.10 2.50
N PHE A 71 -18.46 -0.95 3.15
CA PHE A 71 -17.34 -0.58 4.02
C PHE A 71 -17.56 -1.10 5.44
N ASP A 72 -16.72 -2.04 5.87
CA ASP A 72 -16.62 -2.49 7.26
C ASP A 72 -15.23 -2.13 7.81
N PRO A 73 -15.13 -1.18 8.78
CA PRO A 73 -13.85 -0.76 9.33
C PRO A 73 -13.13 -1.85 10.12
N VAL A 74 -13.85 -2.82 10.71
CA VAL A 74 -13.25 -3.92 11.48
C VAL A 74 -12.60 -4.91 10.53
N ASP A 75 -13.32 -5.35 9.50
CA ASP A 75 -12.77 -6.24 8.47
C ASP A 75 -11.60 -5.58 7.74
N GLN A 76 -11.70 -4.29 7.42
CA GLN A 76 -10.63 -3.52 6.80
C GLN A 76 -9.33 -3.56 7.60
N LEU A 77 -9.42 -3.32 8.92
CA LEU A 77 -8.26 -3.38 9.81
C LEU A 77 -7.71 -4.80 9.91
N GLN A 78 -8.57 -5.81 9.95
CA GLN A 78 -8.13 -7.22 9.94
C GLN A 78 -7.35 -7.55 8.68
N GLN A 79 -7.79 -7.09 7.50
CA GLN A 79 -7.09 -7.30 6.23
C GLN A 79 -5.71 -6.63 6.22
N TYR A 80 -5.59 -5.40 6.75
CA TYR A 80 -4.29 -4.75 6.91
C TYR A 80 -3.36 -5.50 7.87
N LEU A 81 -3.88 -5.98 9.00
CA LEU A 81 -3.11 -6.76 9.97
C LEU A 81 -2.64 -8.09 9.37
N ARG A 82 -3.50 -8.79 8.63
CA ARG A 82 -3.14 -10.03 7.91
C ARG A 82 -2.04 -9.77 6.89
N TRP A 83 -2.17 -8.73 6.07
CA TRP A 83 -1.11 -8.34 5.13
C TRP A 83 0.21 -8.02 5.85
N SER A 84 0.14 -7.26 6.94
CA SER A 84 1.33 -6.87 7.70
C SER A 84 2.05 -8.06 8.36
N ARG A 85 1.32 -9.07 8.82
CA ARG A 85 1.88 -10.21 9.57
C ARG A 85 2.32 -11.35 8.66
N GLU A 86 1.52 -11.66 7.66
CA GLU A 86 1.62 -12.91 6.90
C GLU A 86 2.03 -12.67 5.44
N GLY A 87 1.92 -11.42 4.96
CA GLY A 87 2.10 -11.08 3.56
C GLY A 87 1.19 -11.91 2.63
N GLN A 88 0.07 -12.43 3.14
CA GLN A 88 -0.65 -13.54 2.52
C GLN A 88 -1.76 -13.12 1.57
N VAL A 89 -2.37 -11.96 1.77
CA VAL A 89 -3.62 -11.67 1.05
C VAL A 89 -3.34 -11.23 -0.39
N ILE A 90 -2.26 -10.45 -0.63
CA ILE A 90 -2.01 -9.82 -1.94
C ILE A 90 -0.50 -9.66 -2.11
N ARG A 91 0.12 -10.65 -2.75
CA ARG A 91 1.56 -10.72 -2.92
C ARG A 91 2.01 -10.08 -4.23
N ASN A 92 2.82 -9.05 -4.11
CA ASN A 92 3.89 -8.82 -5.05
C ASN A 92 5.11 -9.64 -4.60
N PRO A 93 5.91 -10.25 -5.49
CA PRO A 93 7.22 -10.79 -5.13
C PRO A 93 8.21 -9.78 -4.48
N SER A 94 7.88 -8.49 -4.34
CA SER A 94 8.59 -7.56 -3.43
C SER A 94 8.48 -7.95 -1.95
N THR A 95 7.37 -8.57 -1.56
CA THR A 95 7.04 -8.92 -0.16
C THR A 95 8.00 -9.93 0.48
N GLU A 96 8.87 -10.56 -0.31
CA GLU A 96 9.89 -11.50 0.16
C GLU A 96 11.20 -10.81 0.62
N ASN A 97 11.38 -9.52 0.31
CA ASN A 97 12.59 -8.77 0.69
C ASN A 97 12.44 -8.03 2.03
N SER A 98 13.56 -7.86 2.73
CA SER A 98 13.69 -7.19 4.04
C SER A 98 13.16 -5.74 4.08
N ALA A 99 13.00 -5.11 2.92
CA ALA A 99 12.39 -3.80 2.74
C ALA A 99 10.87 -3.80 2.97
N SER A 100 10.14 -4.81 2.47
CA SER A 100 8.71 -4.96 2.73
C SER A 100 8.42 -5.19 4.21
N LYS A 101 9.34 -5.84 4.94
CA LYS A 101 9.25 -5.93 6.41
C LYS A 101 9.33 -4.58 7.11
N ARG A 102 10.03 -3.58 6.58
CA ARG A 102 10.08 -2.22 7.17
C ARG A 102 8.82 -1.42 6.90
N ALA A 103 8.26 -1.49 5.69
CA ALA A 103 6.96 -0.88 5.39
C ALA A 103 5.84 -1.55 6.20
N GLN A 104 5.83 -2.89 6.28
CA GLN A 104 4.96 -3.66 7.16
C GLN A 104 5.16 -3.29 8.64
N MET A 105 6.40 -3.10 9.12
CA MET A 105 6.66 -2.64 10.48
C MET A 105 6.19 -1.22 10.73
N LYS A 106 6.27 -0.31 9.75
CA LYS A 106 5.74 1.06 9.87
C LYS A 106 4.24 1.02 10.05
N VAL A 107 3.55 0.30 9.17
CA VAL A 107 2.10 0.09 9.24
C VAL A 107 1.70 -0.62 10.54
N ALA A 108 2.40 -1.69 10.93
CA ALA A 108 2.19 -2.35 12.22
C ALA A 108 2.44 -1.41 13.40
N SER A 109 3.45 -0.54 13.36
CA SER A 109 3.76 0.41 14.44
C SER A 109 2.72 1.52 14.55
N GLU A 110 2.16 1.98 13.43
CA GLU A 110 1.04 2.93 13.41
C GLU A 110 -0.25 2.25 13.88
N PHE A 111 -0.48 0.97 13.53
CA PHE A 111 -1.63 0.20 14.01
C PHE A 111 -1.53 -0.23 15.48
N SER A 112 -0.35 -0.55 16.00
CA SER A 112 -0.16 -0.81 17.44
C SER A 112 -0.45 0.45 18.28
N ARG A 113 -0.26 1.65 17.71
CA ARG A 113 -0.73 2.90 18.33
C ARG A 113 -2.26 3.05 18.25
N LEU A 114 -2.90 2.48 17.22
CA LEU A 114 -4.36 2.48 17.05
C LEU A 114 -5.07 1.43 17.91
N GLU A 115 -4.49 0.24 18.16
CA GLU A 115 -5.04 -0.75 19.12
C GLU A 115 -5.14 -0.15 20.54
N ILE A 116 -4.19 0.70 20.93
CA ILE A 116 -4.24 1.48 22.19
C ILE A 116 -5.41 2.49 22.16
N ASN A 117 -5.74 3.06 21.00
CA ASN A 117 -6.80 4.06 20.86
C ASN A 117 -8.20 3.48 20.68
N LEU A 118 -8.35 2.29 20.06
CA LEU A 118 -9.63 1.57 20.00
C LEU A 118 -10.06 1.05 21.38
N ALA A 119 -9.10 0.70 22.25
CA ALA A 119 -9.37 0.39 23.65
C ALA A 119 -9.73 1.64 24.49
N THR A 120 -9.43 2.84 24.02
CA THR A 120 -9.61 4.12 24.76
C THR A 120 -10.58 5.12 24.09
N GLY A 121 -11.19 4.77 22.94
CA GLY A 121 -12.33 5.47 22.34
C GLY A 121 -12.01 6.81 21.64
N VAL A 122 -10.86 6.94 20.97
CA VAL A 122 -10.53 8.18 20.23
C VAL A 122 -10.30 7.90 18.74
N ASP A 123 -11.26 8.32 17.91
CA ASP A 123 -11.28 8.22 16.45
C ASP A 123 -10.17 9.05 15.79
N ASN A 124 -9.36 8.43 14.92
CA ASN A 124 -8.36 9.16 14.13
C ASN A 124 -8.08 8.56 12.72
N CYS A 125 -9.05 7.86 12.12
CA CYS A 125 -8.87 7.24 10.79
C CYS A 125 -9.33 8.10 9.59
N LEU A 126 -9.42 9.43 9.73
CA LEU A 126 -10.01 10.30 8.69
C LEU A 126 -9.06 10.79 7.58
N ALA A 127 -7.84 10.28 7.47
CA ALA A 127 -6.94 10.67 6.38
C ALA A 127 -6.66 9.47 5.47
N ARG A 128 -7.51 9.24 4.45
CA ARG A 128 -7.16 8.58 3.17
C ARG A 128 -8.33 8.33 2.19
N VAL A 129 -9.56 8.78 2.46
CA VAL A 129 -10.69 8.67 1.51
C VAL A 129 -11.41 10.01 1.25
N TYR A 130 -10.85 11.15 1.66
CA TYR A 130 -11.30 12.47 1.23
C TYR A 130 -10.12 13.32 0.76
#